data_AF-A0A8I0JHU9-F1
#
_entry.id   AF-A0A8I0JHU9-F1
#
_cell.length_a   1.000
_cell.length_b   1.000
_cell.length_c   1.000
_cell.angle_alpha   90.00
_cell.angle_beta   90.00
_cell.angle_gamma   90.00
#
_symmetry.space_group_name_H-M   'P 1'
#
loop_
_entity.id
_entity.type
_entity.pdbx_description
1 polymer ?
#
loop_
_entity_poly.entity_id
_entity_poly.type
_entity_poly.pdbx_seq_one_letter_code
_entity_poly.pdbx_strand_id
1 'polypeptide(L)'
;MIIYRIEHGESGRGAFAAGLARTHDEFSGSDHSAYDHPGPIGEWDTELHSQYMRGELDSHYFGCRSKTQLRSWFRSSPGRRAMAKAGGVMVTYEAPREAIAMGRTQLAFDMNRATKLSSVPADQW
;
A
#
# COMPACT_ATOMS: atom_id res chain seq x y z
N MET A 1 -0.46 14.89 5.84
CA MET A 1 -1.26 13.67 6.10
C MET A 1 -0.35 12.47 6.08
N ILE A 2 -0.49 11.58 7.07
CA ILE A 2 0.33 10.37 7.18
C ILE A 2 -0.22 9.26 6.28
N ILE A 3 0.68 8.57 5.59
CA ILE A 3 0.39 7.49 4.64
C ILE A 3 1.29 6.31 4.97
N TYR A 4 0.72 5.10 4.94
CA TYR A 4 1.43 3.84 5.15
C TYR A 4 1.38 3.01 3.87
N ARG A 5 2.53 2.54 3.43
CA ARG A 5 2.67 1.73 2.21
C ARG A 5 3.65 0.59 2.45
N ILE A 6 3.37 -0.59 1.90
CA ILE A 6 4.41 -1.59 1.69
C ILE A 6 5.04 -1.37 0.32
N GLU A 7 6.37 -1.31 0.28
CA GLU A 7 7.17 -1.30 -0.94
C GLU A 7 8.43 -2.17 -0.81
N HIS A 8 9.06 -2.50 -1.93
CA HIS A 8 10.38 -3.11 -1.94
C HIS A 8 11.45 -2.05 -1.65
N GLY A 9 12.34 -2.30 -0.69
CA GLY A 9 13.28 -1.32 -0.16
C GLY A 9 14.21 -0.72 -1.21
N GLU A 10 14.67 -1.52 -2.19
CA GLU A 10 15.60 -1.05 -3.22
C GLU A 10 14.92 -0.35 -4.41
N SER A 11 13.72 -0.80 -4.81
CA SER A 11 13.08 -0.34 -6.05
C SER A 11 11.94 0.66 -5.81
N GLY A 12 11.46 0.79 -4.58
CA GLY A 12 10.30 1.62 -4.24
C GLY A 12 8.96 1.13 -4.83
N ARG A 13 8.97 0.00 -5.56
CA ARG A 13 7.76 -0.58 -6.14
C ARG A 13 6.83 -1.09 -5.04
N GLY A 14 5.54 -0.79 -5.17
CA GLY A 14 4.52 -1.21 -4.20
C GLY A 14 4.40 -2.73 -4.12
N ALA A 15 3.82 -3.23 -3.02
CA ALA A 15 3.76 -4.66 -2.71
C ALA A 15 3.28 -5.57 -3.86
N PHE A 16 2.28 -5.13 -4.61
CA PHE A 16 1.72 -5.90 -5.73
C PHE A 16 2.67 -5.93 -6.94
N ALA A 17 3.21 -4.77 -7.34
CA ALA A 17 4.14 -4.66 -8.47
C ALA A 17 5.52 -5.29 -8.19
N ALA A 18 5.92 -5.37 -6.92
CA ALA A 18 7.16 -5.99 -6.48
C ALA A 18 7.03 -7.51 -6.22
N GLY A 19 5.83 -8.09 -6.36
CA GLY A 19 5.60 -9.51 -6.04
C GLY A 19 5.53 -9.84 -4.54
N LEU A 20 5.68 -8.85 -3.66
CA LEU A 20 5.61 -9.04 -2.21
C LEU A 20 4.23 -9.50 -1.74
N ALA A 21 3.15 -9.05 -2.38
CA ALA A 21 1.79 -9.52 -2.06
C ALA A 21 1.62 -11.02 -2.35
N ARG A 22 2.22 -11.52 -3.43
CA ARG A 22 2.26 -12.95 -3.74
C ARG A 22 3.09 -13.72 -2.70
N THR A 23 4.28 -13.21 -2.35
CA THR A 23 5.10 -13.80 -1.28
C THR A 23 4.38 -13.81 0.07
N HIS A 24 3.58 -12.79 0.39
CA HIS A 24 2.74 -12.81 1.58
C HIS A 24 1.80 -14.00 1.57
N ASP A 25 1.03 -14.15 0.49
CA ASP A 25 -0.07 -15.11 0.41
C ASP A 25 0.44 -16.56 0.40
N GLU A 26 1.55 -16.83 -0.32
CA GLU A 26 2.23 -18.14 -0.35
C GLU A 26 2.62 -18.65 1.06
N PHE A 27 2.90 -17.72 1.99
CA PHE A 27 3.31 -18.05 3.36
C PHE A 27 2.26 -17.68 4.40
N SER A 28 1.09 -17.19 3.98
CA SER A 28 0.11 -16.62 4.89
C SER A 28 -0.62 -17.69 5.72
N GLY A 29 -0.82 -18.88 5.15
CA GLY A 29 -1.69 -19.92 5.70
C GLY A 29 -3.13 -19.44 5.92
N SER A 30 -3.54 -18.38 5.22
CA SER A 30 -4.80 -17.67 5.40
C SER A 30 -5.73 -17.93 4.23
N ASP A 31 -7.02 -18.11 4.52
CA ASP A 31 -8.07 -18.19 3.48
C ASP A 31 -8.35 -16.83 2.83
N HIS A 32 -7.75 -15.75 3.34
CA HIS A 32 -7.84 -14.40 2.77
C HIS A 32 -6.54 -14.04 2.06
N SER A 33 -6.66 -13.68 0.79
CA SER A 33 -5.58 -13.20 -0.06
C SER A 33 -5.39 -11.68 0.10
N ALA A 34 -4.14 -11.21 -0.01
CA ALA A 34 -3.86 -9.78 -0.13
C ALA A 34 -4.50 -9.15 -1.38
N TYR A 35 -4.86 -9.97 -2.38
CA TYR A 35 -5.54 -9.56 -3.62
C TYR A 35 -7.06 -9.47 -3.50
N ASP A 36 -7.65 -9.92 -2.39
CA ASP A 36 -9.11 -9.81 -2.15
C ASP A 36 -9.54 -8.39 -1.79
N HIS A 37 -8.60 -7.47 -1.57
CA HIS A 37 -8.91 -6.08 -1.28
C HIS A 37 -9.38 -5.34 -2.52
N PRO A 38 -10.37 -4.44 -2.39
CA PRO A 38 -10.85 -3.67 -3.52
C PRO A 38 -9.69 -2.84 -4.07
N GLY A 39 -9.37 -3.01 -5.35
CA GLY A 39 -8.49 -2.10 -6.06
C GLY A 39 -9.14 -0.71 -6.24
N PRO A 40 -8.44 0.26 -6.83
CA PRO A 40 -8.97 1.60 -7.07
C PRO A 40 -10.30 1.61 -7.85
N ILE A 41 -10.50 0.63 -8.73
CA ILE A 41 -11.76 0.44 -9.47
C ILE A 41 -12.95 0.13 -8.54
N GLY A 42 -12.72 -0.54 -7.40
CA GLY A 42 -13.75 -0.90 -6.41
C GLY A 42 -14.10 0.23 -5.43
N GLU A 43 -13.44 1.38 -5.52
CA GLU A 43 -13.61 2.51 -4.60
C GLU A 43 -14.72 3.49 -5.06
N TRP A 44 -15.84 2.98 -5.61
CA TRP A 44 -16.94 3.78 -6.19
C TRP A 44 -17.36 5.00 -5.37
N ASP A 45 -17.73 6.11 -5.99
CA ASP A 45 -18.12 7.37 -5.30
C ASP A 45 -17.03 7.98 -4.40
N THR A 46 -15.75 7.69 -4.66
CA THR A 46 -14.62 8.32 -3.99
C THR A 46 -13.81 9.20 -4.94
N GLU A 47 -13.02 10.11 -4.36
CA GLU A 47 -12.04 10.90 -5.10
C GLU A 47 -11.03 10.00 -5.82
N LEU A 48 -10.57 8.95 -5.14
CA LEU A 48 -9.67 7.94 -5.71
C LEU A 48 -10.24 7.29 -6.96
N HIS A 49 -11.47 6.78 -6.89
CA HIS A 49 -12.10 6.13 -8.04
C HIS A 49 -12.30 7.12 -9.20
N SER A 50 -12.76 8.34 -8.90
CA SER A 50 -12.98 9.38 -9.91
C SER A 50 -11.69 9.72 -10.66
N GLN A 51 -10.57 9.91 -9.94
CA GLN A 51 -9.28 10.21 -10.56
C GLN A 51 -8.71 9.00 -11.31
N TYR A 52 -8.89 7.78 -10.77
CA TYR A 52 -8.46 6.54 -11.44
C TYR A 52 -9.16 6.35 -12.79
N MET A 53 -10.49 6.55 -12.83
CA MET A 53 -11.27 6.42 -14.06
C MET A 53 -10.92 7.50 -15.11
N ARG A 54 -10.37 8.65 -14.68
CA ARG A 54 -9.87 9.70 -15.59
C ARG A 54 -8.42 9.50 -16.03
N GLY A 55 -7.71 8.50 -15.50
CA GLY A 55 -6.29 8.28 -15.81
C GLY A 55 -5.35 9.32 -15.19
N GLU A 56 -5.76 9.99 -14.11
CA GLU A 56 -4.99 11.08 -13.49
C GLU A 56 -3.92 10.57 -12.49
N LEU A 57 -3.80 9.25 -12.34
CA LEU A 57 -3.01 8.61 -11.28
C LEU A 57 -1.73 7.93 -11.78
N ASP A 58 -1.29 8.18 -13.02
CA ASP A 58 -0.13 7.50 -13.62
C ASP A 58 1.18 7.72 -12.83
N SER A 59 1.33 8.89 -12.21
CA SER A 59 2.47 9.22 -11.33
C SER A 59 2.23 8.90 -9.85
N HIS A 60 1.03 8.43 -9.49
CA HIS A 60 0.63 8.28 -8.11
C HIS A 60 0.98 6.91 -7.53
N TYR A 61 1.21 6.93 -6.22
CA TYR A 61 1.57 5.78 -5.43
C TYR A 61 0.39 5.42 -4.53
N PHE A 62 0.09 4.12 -4.37
CA PHE A 62 -1.00 3.68 -3.50
C PHE A 62 -0.52 3.40 -2.07
N GLY A 63 -1.40 3.67 -1.10
CA GLY A 63 -1.15 3.47 0.32
C GLY A 63 -2.43 3.48 1.16
N CYS A 64 -2.26 3.51 2.48
CA CYS A 64 -3.33 3.47 3.48
C CYS A 64 -3.19 4.63 4.48
N ARG A 65 -4.29 5.02 5.12
CA ARG A 65 -4.30 6.10 6.13
C ARG A 65 -3.93 5.63 7.53
N SER A 66 -3.99 4.32 7.74
CA SER A 66 -3.62 3.71 9.01
C SER A 66 -2.90 2.38 8.78
N LYS A 67 -2.06 2.03 9.75
CA LYS A 67 -1.49 0.69 9.87
C LYS A 67 -2.59 -0.38 9.92
N THR A 68 -3.72 -0.12 10.57
CA THR A 68 -4.83 -1.08 10.65
C THR A 68 -5.39 -1.43 9.27
N GLN A 69 -5.57 -0.44 8.39
CA GLN A 69 -5.99 -0.68 6.99
C GLN A 69 -4.94 -1.52 6.25
N LEU A 70 -3.66 -1.15 6.32
CA LEU A 70 -2.59 -1.90 5.69
C LEU A 70 -2.49 -3.34 6.23
N ARG A 71 -2.72 -3.52 7.53
CA ARG A 71 -2.73 -4.83 8.18
C ARG A 71 -3.91 -5.67 7.75
N SER A 72 -5.04 -5.05 7.42
CA SER A 72 -6.18 -5.77 6.88
C SER A 72 -5.87 -6.43 5.53
N TRP A 73 -4.87 -5.91 4.80
CA TRP A 73 -4.35 -6.46 3.54
C TRP A 73 -3.33 -7.56 3.78
N PHE A 74 -2.38 -7.30 4.67
CA PHE A 74 -1.30 -8.23 5.00
C PHE A 74 -1.47 -8.77 6.42
N ARG A 75 -2.55 -9.52 6.66
CA ARG A 75 -2.98 -9.93 8.02
C ARG A 75 -2.06 -10.95 8.67
N SER A 76 -1.45 -11.84 7.88
CA SER A 76 -0.68 -12.96 8.39
C SER A 76 0.71 -12.53 8.84
N SER A 77 1.04 -12.81 10.11
CA SER A 77 2.40 -12.58 10.64
C SER A 77 3.46 -13.42 9.89
N PRO A 78 3.26 -14.73 9.63
CA PRO A 78 4.10 -15.49 8.70
C PRO A 78 4.27 -14.83 7.33
N GLY A 79 3.17 -14.39 6.70
CA GLY A 79 3.21 -13.72 5.40
C GLY A 79 4.03 -12.43 5.43
N ARG A 80 3.83 -11.56 6.43
CA ARG A 80 4.62 -10.32 6.58
C ARG A 80 6.11 -10.59 6.83
N ARG A 81 6.46 -11.64 7.57
CA ARG A 81 7.87 -12.07 7.74
C ARG A 81 8.48 -12.53 6.42
N ALA A 82 7.72 -13.25 5.59
CA ALA A 82 8.18 -13.66 4.26
C ALA A 82 8.41 -12.44 3.35
N MET A 83 7.50 -11.46 3.39
CA MET A 83 7.68 -10.18 2.69
C MET A 83 8.95 -9.45 3.15
N ALA A 84 9.19 -9.36 4.46
CA ALA A 84 10.37 -8.71 5.00
C ALA A 84 11.67 -9.38 4.53
N LYS A 85 11.71 -10.72 4.52
CA LYS A 85 12.83 -11.50 3.96
C LYS A 85 13.04 -11.27 2.46
N ALA A 86 11.96 -11.00 1.72
CA ALA A 86 12.00 -10.66 0.30
C ALA A 86 12.27 -9.17 0.02
N GLY A 87 12.78 -8.41 0.99
CA GLY A 87 13.14 -6.99 0.82
C GLY A 87 11.97 -6.02 0.99
N GLY A 88 10.82 -6.49 1.47
CA GLY A 88 9.66 -5.66 1.75
C GLY A 88 9.83 -4.80 3.02
N VAL A 89 9.46 -3.53 2.92
CA VAL A 89 9.45 -2.57 4.02
C VAL A 89 8.08 -1.89 4.13
N MET A 90 7.67 -1.54 5.35
CA MET A 90 6.60 -0.58 5.59
C MET A 90 7.19 0.81 5.67
N VAL A 91 6.74 1.68 4.78
CA VAL A 91 7.20 3.05 4.67
C VAL A 91 6.09 3.98 5.10
N THR A 92 6.45 4.93 5.96
CA THR A 92 5.57 6.02 6.37
C THR A 92 5.94 7.25 5.56
N TYR A 93 4.96 7.81 4.87
CA TYR A 93 5.07 9.07 4.15
C TYR A 93 4.21 10.14 4.80
N GLU A 94 4.61 11.39 4.61
CA GLU A 94 3.76 12.56 4.82
C GLU A 94 3.57 13.31 3.51
N ALA A 95 2.33 13.61 3.15
CA ALA A 95 2.01 14.44 1.98
C ALA A 95 0.91 15.47 2.32
N PRO A 96 0.86 16.62 1.63
CA PRO A 96 -0.22 17.58 1.80
C PRO A 96 -1.55 17.00 1.28
N ARG A 97 -2.70 17.42 1.83
CA ARG A 97 -4.01 16.80 1.54
C ARG A 97 -4.37 16.88 0.05
N GLU A 98 -4.02 17.98 -0.60
CA GLU A 98 -4.29 18.22 -2.01
C GLU A 98 -3.38 17.43 -2.96
N ALA A 99 -2.38 16.70 -2.43
CA ALA A 99 -1.58 15.72 -3.19
C ALA A 99 -2.08 14.28 -3.02
N ILE A 100 -3.31 14.10 -2.49
CA ILE A 100 -3.85 12.78 -2.12
C ILE A 100 -5.25 12.63 -2.71
N ALA A 101 -5.47 11.53 -3.44
CA ALA A 101 -6.79 11.08 -3.85
C ALA A 101 -7.33 10.07 -2.84
N MET A 102 -8.40 10.43 -2.13
CA MET A 102 -8.91 9.64 -1.01
C MET A 102 -9.90 8.57 -1.47
N GLY A 103 -9.67 7.32 -1.05
CA GLY A 103 -10.64 6.21 -1.12
C GLY A 103 -11.16 5.81 0.27
N ARG A 104 -12.04 4.81 0.32
CA ARG A 104 -12.54 4.24 1.57
C ARG A 104 -11.47 3.38 2.23
N THR A 105 -10.91 2.43 1.49
CA THR A 105 -9.96 1.42 1.99
C THR A 105 -8.50 1.78 1.70
N GLN A 106 -8.25 2.51 0.62
CA GLN A 106 -6.91 2.96 0.22
C GLN A 106 -6.92 4.44 -0.19
N LEU A 107 -5.75 4.95 -0.55
CA LEU A 107 -5.58 6.25 -1.19
C LEU A 107 -4.50 6.15 -2.27
N ALA A 108 -4.48 7.15 -3.15
CA ALA A 108 -3.36 7.43 -4.02
C ALA A 108 -2.72 8.76 -3.61
N PHE A 109 -1.41 8.89 -3.74
CA PHE A 109 -0.69 10.13 -3.42
C PHE A 109 0.42 10.41 -4.43
N ASP A 110 0.67 11.70 -4.70
CA ASP A 110 1.78 12.13 -5.53
C ASP A 110 3.09 11.98 -4.77
N MET A 111 3.93 11.06 -5.24
CA MET A 111 5.22 10.74 -4.63
C MET A 111 6.19 11.92 -4.65
N ASN A 112 6.10 12.81 -5.65
CA ASN A 112 6.97 14.00 -5.74
C ASN A 112 6.63 15.06 -4.68
N ARG A 113 5.43 14.96 -4.07
CA ARG A 113 4.95 15.85 -3.02
C ARG A 113 4.89 15.18 -1.65
N ALA A 114 5.46 13.97 -1.54
CA ALA A 114 5.50 13.20 -0.32
C ALA A 114 6.91 13.15 0.27
N THR A 115 7.00 13.31 1.59
CA THR A 115 8.23 13.16 2.37
C THR A 115 8.24 11.79 3.03
N LYS A 116 9.30 11.01 2.82
CA LYS A 116 9.51 9.75 3.54
C LYS A 116 9.90 10.05 4.99
N LEU A 117 9.08 9.62 5.95
CA LEU A 117 9.32 9.82 7.39
C LEU A 117 10.07 8.65 8.04
N SER A 118 9.73 7.41 7.66
CA SER A 118 10.36 6.21 8.22
C SER A 118 10.22 5.02 7.29
N SER A 119 11.10 4.04 7.47
CA SER A 119 11.07 2.76 6.76
C SER A 119 11.53 1.67 7.73
N VAL A 120 10.67 0.68 7.95
CA VAL A 120 10.97 -0.48 8.80
C VAL A 120 10.65 -1.77 8.03
N PRO A 121 11.27 -2.91 8.38
CA PRO A 121 10.89 -4.20 7.81
C PRO A 121 9.38 -4.44 7.87
N ALA A 122 8.84 -5.12 6.86
CA ALA A 122 7.39 -5.32 6.70
C ALA A 122 6.72 -6.10 7.85
N ASP A 123 7.48 -6.64 8.80
CA ASP A 123 7.01 -7.35 9.99
C ASP A 123 7.18 -6.58 11.32
N GLN A 124 7.72 -5.35 11.31
CA GLN A 124 8.12 -4.59 12.52
C GLN A 124 7.28 -3.32 12.82
N TRP A 125 6.00 -3.28 12.45
CA TRP A 125 5.16 -2.07 12.58
C TRP A 125 3.84 -2.29 13.30
#